data_AF-A0A967QJN5-F1
#
_entry.id   AF-A0A967QJN5-F1
#
_cell.length_a   1.000
_cell.length_b   1.000
_cell.length_c   1.000
_cell.angle_alpha   90.00
_cell.angle_beta   90.00
_cell.angle_gamma   90.00
#
_symmetry.space_group_name_H-M   'P 1'
#
loop_
_entity.id
_entity.type
_entity.pdbx_description
1 polymer ?
#
loop_
_entity_poly.entity_id
_entity_poly.type
_entity_poly.pdbx_seq_one_letter_code
_entity_poly.pdbx_strand_id
1 'polypeptide(L)' 'MAGAFDQIVGKTVDEVIFKDNPSNPRQQVFLVFDDGTYFEIYGGEGDPIKGARGIDKGDADWIEQLGQDGQSVLRFSG' A
#
# COMPACT_ATOMS: atom_id res chain seq x y z
N MET A 1 21.16 -7.87 -0.67
CA MET A 1 19.97 -7.36 -1.39
C MET A 1 19.31 -6.38 -0.45
N ALA A 2 19.06 -5.16 -0.90
CA ALA A 2 18.27 -4.20 -0.13
C ALA A 2 16.83 -4.75 0.01
N GLY A 3 16.27 -4.71 1.22
CA GLY A 3 14.89 -5.13 1.46
C GLY A 3 13.93 -4.17 0.76
N ALA A 4 12.69 -4.60 0.52
CA ALA A 4 11.69 -3.73 -0.13
C ALA A 4 11.43 -2.43 0.65
N PHE A 5 11.62 -2.46 1.98
CA PHE A 5 11.57 -1.29 2.86
C PHE A 5 12.70 -0.28 2.62
N ASP A 6 13.87 -0.70 2.10
CA ASP A 6 14.96 0.25 1.82
C ASP A 6 14.58 1.22 0.69
N GLN A 7 13.64 0.83 -0.18
CA GLN A 7 13.17 1.66 -1.29
C GLN A 7 12.22 2.79 -0.85
N ILE A 8 11.57 2.65 0.32
CA ILE A 8 10.62 3.65 0.82
C ILE A 8 11.28 4.70 1.73
N VAL A 9 12.54 4.50 2.12
CA VAL A 9 13.29 5.43 2.97
C VAL A 9 13.46 6.77 2.26
N GLY A 10 13.01 7.85 2.92
CA GLY A 10 13.11 9.21 2.41
C GLY A 10 11.96 9.64 1.51
N LYS A 11 10.97 8.77 1.25
CA LYS A 11 9.72 9.15 0.58
C LYS A 11 8.76 9.81 1.55
N THR A 12 7.93 10.72 1.05
CA THR A 12 6.83 11.34 1.79
C THR A 12 5.56 10.55 1.53
N VAL A 13 4.88 10.11 2.59
CA VAL A 13 3.55 9.49 2.47
C VAL A 13 2.52 10.61 2.36
N ASP A 14 1.76 10.63 1.27
CA ASP A 14 0.67 11.57 1.01
C ASP A 14 -0.69 10.97 1.43
N GLU A 15 -0.88 9.68 1.13
CA GLU A 15 -2.09 8.95 1.51
C GLU A 15 -1.77 7.53 2.02
N VAL A 16 -2.64 7.01 2.88
CA VAL A 16 -2.65 5.59 3.28
C VAL A 16 -4.01 5.01 2.97
N ILE A 17 -4.01 3.92 2.21
CA ILE A 17 -5.23 3.23 1.79
C ILE A 17 -5.29 1.86 2.47
N PHE A 18 -6.44 1.55 3.08
CA PHE A 18 -6.74 0.27 3.68
C PHE A 18 -7.77 -0.47 2.83
N LYS A 19 -7.53 -1.74 2.54
CA LYS A 19 -8.47 -2.60 1.80
C LYS A 19 -8.72 -3.89 2.56
N ASP A 20 -10.00 -4.20 2.74
CA ASP A 20 -10.47 -5.49 3.24
C ASP A 20 -11.02 -6.31 2.08
N ASN A 21 -10.31 -7.35 1.66
CA ASN A 21 -10.73 -8.19 0.54
C ASN A 21 -11.41 -9.49 1.03
N PRO A 22 -12.42 -9.99 0.29
CA PRO A 22 -13.01 -11.30 0.57
C PRO A 22 -12.04 -12.46 0.29
N SER A 23 -11.02 -12.24 -0.55
CA SER A 23 -9.99 -13.22 -0.93
C SER A 23 -8.61 -12.83 -0.39
N ASN A 24 -7.67 -13.77 -0.40
CA ASN A 24 -6.29 -13.49 -0.01
C ASN A 24 -5.59 -12.55 -1.02
N PRO A 25 -4.80 -11.57 -0.57
CA PRO A 25 -4.63 -11.17 0.84
C PRO A 25 -5.85 -10.40 1.36
N ARG A 26 -6.40 -10.85 2.50
CA ARG A 26 -7.64 -10.30 3.07
C ARG A 26 -7.50 -8.87 3.59
N GLN A 27 -6.29 -8.48 3.98
CA GLN A 27 -6.01 -7.16 4.53
C GLN A 27 -4.76 -6.62 3.83
N GLN A 28 -4.92 -5.45 3.23
CA GLN A 28 -3.86 -4.73 2.56
C GLN A 28 -3.81 -3.27 3.03
N VAL A 29 -2.61 -2.75 3.13
CA VAL A 29 -2.31 -1.35 3.40
C VAL A 29 -1.40 -0.85 2.28
N PHE A 30 -1.78 0.23 1.63
CA PHE A 30 -0.98 0.89 0.61
C PHE A 30 -0.47 2.20 1.17
N LEU A 31 0.84 2.37 1.16
CA LEU A 31 1.48 3.66 1.40
C LEU A 31 1.61 4.35 0.04
N VAL A 32 0.88 5.44 -0.16
CA VAL A 32 0.92 6.24 -1.40
C VAL A 32 1.84 7.43 -1.15
N PHE A 33 2.80 7.63 -2.06
CA PHE A 33 3.81 8.66 -1.95
C PHE A 33 3.51 9.85 -2.86
N ASP A 34 4.00 11.02 -2.47
CA ASP A 34 3.85 12.30 -3.19
C ASP A 34 4.49 12.33 -4.59
N ASP A 35 5.31 11.33 -4.92
CA ASP A 35 5.98 11.16 -6.22
C ASP A 35 5.22 10.23 -7.19
N GLY A 36 3.98 9.87 -6.88
CA GLY A 36 3.12 9.03 -7.74
C GLY A 36 3.52 7.54 -7.73
N THR A 37 4.14 7.10 -6.64
CA THR A 37 4.44 5.68 -6.40
C THR A 37 3.73 5.19 -5.14
N TYR A 38 3.63 3.87 -4.99
CA TYR A 38 3.07 3.26 -3.79
C TYR A 38 3.81 2.00 -3.36
N PHE A 39 3.63 1.64 -2.10
CA PHE A 39 4.13 0.39 -1.51
C PHE A 39 3.00 -0.37 -0.82
N GLU A 40 2.84 -1.65 -1.15
CA GLU A 40 1.84 -2.52 -0.54
C GLU A 40 2.42 -3.30 0.64
N ILE A 41 1.69 -3.30 1.75
CA ILE A 41 1.87 -4.15 2.92
C ILE A 41 0.62 -5.01 3.05
N TYR A 42 0.79 -6.32 3.23
CA TYR A 42 -0.35 -7.25 3.29
C TYR A 42 -0.12 -8.39 4.28
N GLY A 43 -1.21 -8.91 4.83
CA GLY A 43 -1.17 -10.12 5.66
C GLY A 43 -1.03 -11.37 4.81
N GLY A 44 -0.11 -12.28 5.17
CA GLY A 44 0.07 -13.55 4.48
C GLY A 44 -0.03 -14.75 5.42
N GLU A 45 -0.31 -15.92 4.86
CA GLU A 45 -0.26 -17.17 5.63
C GLU A 45 1.16 -17.40 6.16
N GLY A 46 1.28 -17.68 7.46
CA GLY A 46 2.54 -17.94 8.17
C GLY A 46 3.37 -16.72 8.57
N ASP A 47 3.07 -15.53 8.04
CA ASP A 47 3.76 -14.28 8.39
C ASP A 47 2.74 -13.13 8.39
N PRO A 48 2.45 -12.56 9.58
CA PRO A 48 1.36 -11.61 9.74
C PRO A 48 1.57 -10.29 8.98
N ILE A 49 2.81 -9.93 8.59
CA ILE A 49 3.10 -8.68 7.88
C ILE A 49 4.13 -8.91 6.78
N LYS A 50 3.69 -8.87 5.53
CA LYS A 50 4.55 -8.94 4.34
C LYS A 50 4.57 -7.59 3.63
N GLY A 51 5.72 -7.22 3.07
CA GLY A 51 5.82 -6.14 2.08
C GLY A 51 5.81 -6.71 0.67
N ALA A 52 5.30 -5.94 -0.29
CA ALA A 52 5.52 -6.21 -1.70
C ALA A 52 7.02 -6.25 -2.03
N ARG A 53 7.38 -6.86 -3.15
CA ARG A 53 8.79 -7.04 -3.54
C ARG A 53 9.50 -5.73 -3.89
N GLY A 54 8.76 -4.64 -4.07
CA GLY A 54 9.28 -3.33 -4.41
C GLY A 54 8.18 -2.28 -4.41
N ILE A 55 8.51 -1.11 -4.95
CA ILE A 55 7.60 0.02 -5.14
C ILE A 55 7.01 -0.03 -6.54
N ASP A 56 5.71 0.22 -6.64
CA ASP A 56 4.98 0.27 -7.90
C ASP A 56 4.57 1.71 -8.24
N LYS A 57 4.22 1.96 -9.51
CA LYS A 57 3.66 3.25 -9.96
C LYS A 57 2.15 3.27 -9.78
N GLY A 58 1.62 4.36 -9.25
CA GLY A 58 0.20 4.55 -9.04
C GLY A 58 -0.07 5.55 -7.93
N ASP A 59 -1.13 6.32 -8.08
CA ASP A 59 -1.66 7.24 -7.09
C ASP A 59 -2.86 6.63 -6.36
N ALA A 60 -3.49 7.42 -5.50
CA ALA A 60 -4.66 6.98 -4.75
C ALA A 60 -5.83 6.59 -5.68
N ASP A 61 -6.08 7.38 -6.73
CA ASP A 61 -7.13 7.12 -7.72
C ASP A 61 -6.92 5.77 -8.42
N TRP A 62 -5.66 5.44 -8.75
CA TRP A 62 -5.30 4.14 -9.30
C TRP A 62 -5.59 2.99 -8.33
N ILE A 63 -5.24 3.14 -7.05
CA ILE A 63 -5.44 2.09 -6.03
C ILE A 63 -6.92 1.92 -5.68
N GLU A 64 -7.68 3.03 -5.65
CA GLU A 64 -9.13 3.07 -5.48
C GLU A 64 -9.84 2.29 -6.60
N GLN A 65 -9.40 2.44 -7.86
CA GLN A 65 -9.96 1.68 -8.99
C GLN A 65 -9.70 0.17 -8.91
N LEU A 66 -8.63 -0.25 -8.22
CA LEU A 66 -8.35 -1.65 -7.96
C LEU A 66 -9.23 -2.23 -6.83
N GLY A 67 -10.07 -1.43 -6.17
CA GLY A 67 -10.88 -1.85 -5.03
C GLY A 67 -12.17 -2.56 -5.43
N GLN A 68 -12.50 -3.64 -4.72
CA GLN A 68 -13.87 -4.12 -4.56
C GLN A 68 -14.24 -4.02 -3.07
N ASP A 69 -15.48 -3.62 -2.80
CA ASP A 69 -16.16 -3.42 -1.50
C ASP A 69 -15.29 -3.37 -0.23
N GLY A 70 -15.18 -2.19 0.39
CA GLY A 70 -14.55 -2.01 1.70
C GLY A 70 -13.16 -1.37 1.64
N GLN A 71 -13.12 -0.06 1.32
CA GLN A 71 -11.90 0.73 1.32
C GLN A 71 -12.02 1.93 2.27
N SER A 72 -10.95 2.20 3.01
CA SER A 72 -10.80 3.43 3.79
C SER A 72 -9.53 4.16 3.38
N VAL A 73 -9.58 5.49 3.31
CA VAL A 73 -8.46 6.34 2.88
C VAL A 73 -8.16 7.36 3.97
N LEU A 74 -6.91 7.40 4.41
CA LEU A 74 -6.37 8.43 5.28
C LEU A 74 -5.48 9.35 4.45
N ARG A 75 -5.91 10.60 4.30
CA ARG A 75 -5.16 11.64 3.58
C ARG A 75 -4.45 12.55 4.57
N PHE A 76 -3.18 12.86 4.31
CA PHE A 76 -2.43 13.80 5.13
C PHE A 76 -2.50 15.19 4.51
N SER A 77 -3.24 16.10 5.13
CA SER A 77 -3.20 17.52 4.74
C SER A 77 -1.92 18.14 5.30
N GLY A 78 -0.99 18.51 4.42
CA GLY A 78 0.19 19.33 4.73
C GLY A 78 -0.16 20.77 5.12
#